data_AF-A0A2M7KBR4-F1
#
_entry.id   AF-A0A2M7KBR4-F1
#
_cell.length_a   1.000
_cell.length_b   1.000
_cell.length_c   1.000
_cell.angle_alpha   90.00
_cell.angle_beta   90.00
_cell.angle_gamma   90.00
#
_symmetry.space_group_name_H-M   'P 1'
#
loop_
_entity.id
_entity.type
_entity.pdbx_description
1 polymer ?
#
loop_
_entity_poly.entity_id
_entity_poly.type
_entity_poly.pdbx_seq_one_letter_code
_entity_poly.pdbx_strand_id
1 'polypeptide(L)' 'MDSKEKVLSAMKKSGKPMKGSEIAELSGIAQKEVDKAIKSLVAEGKIRSPQRCYYSLK' A
#
# COMPACT_ATOMS: atom_id res chain seq x y z
N MET A 1 6.41 7.96 12.42
CA MET A 1 5.70 8.69 11.34
C MET A 1 6.21 8.23 9.98
N ASP A 2 6.14 6.94 9.62
CA ASP A 2 6.29 6.61 8.20
C ASP A 2 5.47 5.40 7.79
N SER A 3 4.16 5.60 7.86
CA SER A 3 3.17 4.65 7.40
C SER A 3 3.34 4.37 5.90
N LYS A 4 3.86 5.34 5.14
CA LYS A 4 4.19 5.19 3.72
C LYS A 4 5.36 4.22 3.51
N GLU A 5 6.46 4.35 4.24
CA GLU A 5 7.59 3.41 4.16
C GLU A 5 7.18 1.98 4.52
N LYS A 6 6.39 1.80 5.58
CA LYS A 6 5.90 0.47 5.96
C LYS A 6 4.98 -0.14 4.90
N VAL A 7 4.08 0.66 4.31
CA VAL A 7 3.23 0.26 3.19
C VAL A 7 4.08 -0.11 1.96
N LEU A 8 5.04 0.74 1.59
CA LEU A 8 5.96 0.50 0.47
C LEU A 8 6.78 -0.76 0.69
N SER A 9 7.30 -0.99 1.90
CA SER A 9 8.10 -2.16 2.24
C SER A 9 7.29 -3.45 2.23
N ALA A 10 6.05 -3.42 2.74
CA ALA A 10 5.12 -4.55 2.64
C ALA A 10 4.77 -4.88 1.19
N MET A 11 4.50 -3.86 0.37
CA MET A 11 4.20 -4.03 -1.07
C MET A 11 5.43 -4.55 -1.83
N LYS A 12 6.63 -4.05 -1.51
CA LYS A 12 7.90 -4.49 -2.13
C LYS A 12 8.26 -5.92 -1.75
N LYS A 13 8.00 -6.33 -0.51
CA LYS A 13 8.18 -7.71 -0.05
C LYS A 13 7.22 -8.69 -0.71
N SER A 14 5.97 -8.28 -0.94
CA SER A 14 4.99 -9.15 -1.58
C SER A 14 5.24 -9.30 -3.08
N GLY A 15 5.76 -8.26 -3.75
CA GLY A 15 6.06 -8.29 -5.17
C GLY A 15 4.82 -8.56 -6.05
N LYS A 16 3.63 -8.46 -5.47
CA LYS A 16 2.34 -8.78 -6.06
C LYS A 16 1.33 -7.69 -5.70
N PRO A 17 0.31 -7.48 -6.54
CA PRO A 17 -0.83 -6.66 -6.18
C PRO A 17 -1.49 -7.19 -4.90
N MET A 18 -1.64 -6.34 -3.88
CA MET A 18 -2.30 -6.67 -2.61
C MET A 18 -3.41 -5.70 -2.27
N LYS A 19 -4.38 -6.16 -1.48
CA LYS A 19 -5.46 -5.28 -1.00
C LYS A 19 -5.00 -4.38 0.14
N GLY A 20 -5.67 -3.24 0.32
CA GLY A 20 -5.40 -2.33 1.44
C GLY A 20 -5.46 -3.01 2.82
N SER A 21 -6.33 -4.01 2.98
CA SER A 21 -6.41 -4.84 4.20
C SER A 21 -5.18 -5.74 4.39
N GLU A 22 -4.74 -6.45 3.35
CA GLU A 22 -3.50 -7.26 3.43
C GLU A 22 -2.28 -6.39 3.70
N ILE A 23 -2.22 -5.20 3.09
CA ILE A 23 -1.16 -4.23 3.33
C ILE A 23 -1.18 -3.80 4.79
N ALA A 24 -2.35 -3.52 5.38
CA ALA A 24 -2.48 -3.17 6.79
C ALA A 24 -2.02 -4.29 7.73
N GLU A 25 -2.37 -5.54 7.44
CA GLU A 25 -1.94 -6.71 8.21
C GLU A 25 -0.43 -6.95 8.09
N LEU A 26 0.12 -6.91 6.86
CA LEU A 26 1.56 -7.11 6.63
C LEU A 26 2.43 -5.98 7.16
N SER A 27 1.94 -4.74 7.07
CA SER A 27 2.68 -3.57 7.53
C SER A 27 2.48 -3.28 9.03
N GLY A 28 1.47 -3.92 9.65
CA GLY A 28 1.12 -3.72 11.05
C GLY A 28 0.71 -2.28 11.35
N ILE A 29 0.05 -1.61 10.41
CA ILE A 29 -0.41 -0.22 10.54
C ILE A 29 -1.94 -0.20 10.50
N ALA A 30 -2.52 0.80 11.16
CA ALA A 30 -3.96 1.03 11.10
C ALA A 30 -4.45 1.20 9.65
N GLN A 31 -5.60 0.60 9.35
CA GLN A 31 -6.23 0.69 8.02
C GLN A 31 -6.43 2.14 7.55
N LYS A 32 -6.71 3.08 8.48
CA LYS A 32 -6.80 4.52 8.21
C LYS A 32 -5.48 5.12 7.70
N GLU A 33 -4.36 4.69 8.28
CA GLU A 33 -3.02 5.14 7.88
C GLU A 33 -2.63 4.55 6.54
N VAL A 34 -2.96 3.27 6.31
CA VAL A 34 -2.76 2.61 5.01
C VAL A 34 -3.57 3.28 3.92
N ASP A 35 -4.84 3.63 4.17
CA ASP A 35 -5.68 4.30 3.18
C ASP A 35 -5.13 5.69 2.81
N LYS A 36 -4.66 6.47 3.80
CA LYS A 36 -3.97 7.74 3.57
C LYS A 36 -2.68 7.55 2.78
N ALA A 37 -1.84 6.61 3.19
CA ALA A 37 -0.57 6.32 2.53
C ALA A 37 -0.79 5.86 1.09
N ILE A 38 -1.72 4.95 0.85
CA ILE A 38 -2.08 4.47 -0.49
C ILE A 38 -2.60 5.62 -1.34
N LYS A 39 -3.51 6.46 -0.83
CA LYS A 39 -4.00 7.64 -1.57
C LYS A 39 -2.86 8.57 -1.97
N SER A 40 -1.95 8.89 -1.05
CA SER A 40 -0.77 9.70 -1.37
C SER A 40 0.14 9.02 -2.40
N LEU A 41 0.43 7.73 -2.23
CA LEU A 41 1.35 7.00 -3.11
C LEU A 41 0.75 6.75 -4.51
N VAL A 42 -0.58 6.59 -4.62
CA VAL A 42 -1.31 6.54 -5.90
C VAL A 42 -1.29 7.93 -6.56
N ALA A 43 -1.51 9.00 -5.80
CA ALA A 43 -1.40 10.38 -6.31
C ALA A 43 0.02 10.73 -6.76
N GLU A 44 1.05 10.24 -6.04
CA GLU A 44 2.46 10.34 -6.42
C GLU A 44 2.84 9.40 -7.58
N GLY A 45 1.97 8.48 -8.01
CA GLY A 45 2.22 7.53 -9.09
C GLY A 45 3.19 6.40 -8.76
N LYS A 46 3.53 6.20 -7.48
CA LYS A 46 4.43 5.14 -6.98
C LYS A 46 3.78 3.76 -6.94
N ILE A 47 2.46 3.71 -6.82
CA ILE A 47 1.66 2.48 -6.84
C ILE A 47 0.51 2.63 -7.83
N ARG A 48 0.18 1.53 -8.49
CA ARG A 48 -0.91 1.42 -9.45
C ARG A 48 -1.93 0.41 -8.94
N SER A 49 -3.19 0.61 -9.30
CA SER A 49 -4.25 -0.37 -9.07
C SER A 49 -4.54 -1.16 -10.36
N PRO A 50 -3.90 -2.33 -10.57
CA PRO A 50 -4.16 -3.14 -11.75
C PRO A 50 -5.55 -3.81 -11.72
N GLN A 51 -6.11 -4.00 -10.52
CA GLN A 51 -7.41 -4.61 -10.30
C GLN A 51 -8.13 -3.90 -9.15
N ARG A 52 -9.47 -3.89 -9.17
CA ARG A 52 -10.29 -3.21 -8.14
C ARG A 52 -9.87 -3.69 -6.74
N CYS A 53 -9.54 -2.72 -5.88
CA CYS A 53 -9.04 -2.91 -4.51
C CYS A 53 -7.64 -3.54 -4.38
N TYR A 54 -6.91 -3.76 -5.48
CA TYR A 54 -5.53 -4.22 -5.46
C TYR A 54 -4.58 -3.07 -5.77
N TYR A 55 -3.48 -3.00 -5.04
CA TYR A 55 -2.44 -2.00 -5.21
C TYR A 55 -1.09 -2.69 -5.36
N SER A 56 -0.34 -2.31 -6.37
CA SER A 56 1.00 -2.82 -6.67
C SER A 56 1.96 -1.66 -6.86
N LEU A 57 3.23 -1.87 -6.52
CA LEU A 57 4.29 -0.96 -6.98
C LEU A 57 4.31 -0.96 -8.51
N LYS A 58 4.51 0.24 -9.07
CA LYS A 58 4.78 0.39 -10.50
C LYS A 58 6.21 -0.02 -10.81
#